data_AF-A0A935D9R2-F1
#
_entry.id   AF-A0A935D9R2-F1
#
_cell.length_a   1.000
_cell.length_b   1.000
_cell.length_c   1.000
_cell.angle_alpha   90.00
_cell.angle_beta   90.00
_cell.angle_gamma   90.00
#
_symmetry.space_group_name_H-M   'P 1'
#
loop_
_entity.id
_entity.type
_entity.pdbx_description
1 polymer ?
#
loop_
_entity_poly.entity_id
_entity_poly.type
_entity_poly.pdbx_seq_one_letter_code
_entity_poly.pdbx_strand_id
1 'polypeptide(L)'
;MKQESGDNSENVQIGGNVNIGVTAAEARQIAIDVFKANFYTFSEKAAKKALERAEELTDEFIAKFYVKIPELESKLQEPSVQSSMFNTQKEYAKSGDSELKEQLLNILIERINSEERSLKQIVLDEVLTILPKLTKEQINVMTLIFSAVYINHNTIVNIPTFIEFIENRILVFYPNTPPSYSFYTHLQFTGCCTILSEGSSYKPLEQIFKVRYKALISKGFTEEELNQEFRDDKNRLAPLLMKCFQNPIALQFNPLNDEVFNSKIDELDLGEIGKKALNFQNKNLLNDQEIKEFMIKCNPRIEKLLTDWKEKDFKTIRPTSVGLAIAIMNYNRVTKENIAFETFI
;
A
#
# COMPACT_ATOMS: atom_id res chain seq x y z
N MET A 1 32.86 37.90 31.29
CA MET A 1 32.39 36.72 32.02
C MET A 1 33.61 35.95 32.50
N LYS A 2 33.75 35.75 33.81
CA LYS A 2 34.72 34.81 34.38
C LYS A 2 33.95 33.52 34.67
N GLN A 3 34.41 32.42 34.10
CA GLN A 3 33.90 31.09 34.38
C GLN A 3 34.85 30.45 35.39
N GLU A 4 34.31 30.01 36.54
CA GLU A 4 35.04 29.20 37.51
C GLU A 4 34.59 27.75 37.38
N SER A 5 35.55 26.85 37.32
CA SER A 5 35.37 25.42 37.05
C SER A 5 36.15 24.59 38.05
N GLY A 6 35.56 23.47 38.49
CA GLY A 6 36.16 22.55 39.46
C GLY A 6 37.08 21.50 38.81
N ASP A 7 37.81 20.77 39.64
CA ASP A 7 38.76 19.75 39.18
C ASP A 7 38.05 18.65 38.35
N ASN A 8 38.67 18.29 37.22
CA ASN A 8 38.16 17.42 36.13
C ASN A 8 37.04 17.99 35.23
N SER A 9 37.02 19.29 34.97
CA SER A 9 36.15 19.86 33.93
C SER A 9 36.93 20.43 32.75
N GLU A 10 36.49 20.09 31.54
CA GLU A 10 36.94 20.75 30.31
C GLU A 10 36.07 21.98 30.04
N ASN A 11 36.70 23.16 30.05
CA ASN A 11 36.05 24.40 29.67
C ASN A 11 36.18 24.63 28.17
N VAL A 12 35.07 24.43 27.46
CA VAL A 12 34.97 24.68 26.03
C VAL A 12 34.29 26.03 25.80
N GLN A 13 35.04 27.00 25.28
CA GLN A 13 34.53 28.33 24.93
C GLN A 13 34.50 28.47 23.40
N ILE A 14 33.30 28.51 22.82
CA ILE A 14 33.10 28.49 21.36
C ILE A 14 32.45 29.81 20.91
N GLY A 15 33.05 30.45 19.91
CA GLY A 15 32.60 31.73 19.30
C GLY A 15 31.68 31.56 18.08
N GLY A 16 30.93 30.45 18.01
CA GLY A 16 30.06 30.09 16.89
C GLY A 16 29.01 29.04 17.31
N ASN A 17 28.28 28.47 16.35
CA ASN A 17 27.28 27.44 16.63
C ASN A 17 27.96 26.13 17.06
N VAL A 18 27.59 25.63 18.24
CA VAL A 18 27.87 24.24 18.64
C VAL A 18 26.83 23.36 17.96
N ASN A 19 27.23 22.54 16.99
CA ASN A 19 26.39 21.43 16.55
C ASN A 19 26.49 20.32 17.60
N ILE A 20 25.45 20.19 18.42
CA ILE A 20 25.29 19.06 19.34
C ILE A 20 24.64 17.93 18.53
N GLY A 21 25.47 17.24 17.74
CA GLY A 21 25.07 16.15 16.85
C GLY A 21 26.30 15.54 16.18
N VAL A 22 26.24 14.25 15.84
CA VAL A 22 27.29 13.59 15.03
C VAL A 22 27.14 14.03 13.59
N THR A 23 28.25 14.42 12.97
CA THR A 23 28.29 14.73 11.53
C THR A 23 27.98 13.50 10.68
N ALA A 24 27.59 13.70 9.40
CA ALA A 24 27.39 12.63 8.43
C ALA A 24 28.57 11.64 8.34
N ALA A 25 29.80 12.15 8.45
CA ALA A 25 31.01 11.32 8.42
C ALA A 25 31.12 10.42 9.66
N GLU A 26 30.79 10.96 10.84
CA GLU A 26 30.78 10.21 12.10
C GLU A 26 29.64 9.19 12.14
N ALA A 27 28.44 9.57 11.67
CA ALA A 27 27.30 8.67 11.57
C ALA A 27 27.59 7.45 10.67
N ARG A 28 28.24 7.68 9.52
CA ARG A 28 28.72 6.61 8.63
C ARG A 28 29.69 5.68 9.36
N GLN A 29 30.68 6.24 10.05
CA GLN A 29 31.70 5.46 10.74
C GLN A 29 31.09 4.57 11.83
N ILE A 30 30.17 5.12 12.63
CA ILE A 30 29.40 4.38 13.65
C ILE A 30 28.68 3.19 13.00
N ALA A 31 27.97 3.41 11.89
CA ALA A 31 27.21 2.35 11.22
C ALA A 31 28.11 1.20 10.72
N ILE A 32 29.30 1.50 10.20
CA ILE A 32 30.26 0.47 9.75
C ILE A 32 30.83 -0.31 10.94
N ASP A 33 31.14 0.36 12.03
CA ASP A 33 31.73 -0.29 13.21
C ASP A 33 30.72 -1.23 13.89
N VAL A 34 29.44 -0.85 13.91
CA VAL A 34 28.34 -1.72 14.36
C VAL A 34 28.28 -3.00 13.52
N PHE A 35 28.39 -2.90 12.19
CA PHE A 35 28.40 -4.08 11.33
C PHE A 35 29.59 -5.01 11.64
N LYS A 36 30.80 -4.46 11.71
CA LYS A 36 32.03 -5.22 11.97
C LYS A 36 32.00 -5.95 13.32
N ALA A 37 31.49 -5.29 14.36
CA ALA A 37 31.45 -5.85 15.72
C ALA A 37 30.50 -7.06 15.87
N ASN A 38 29.48 -7.17 15.01
CA ASN A 38 28.38 -8.13 15.19
C ASN A 38 28.33 -9.24 14.11
N PHE A 39 29.31 -9.30 13.21
CA PHE A 39 29.31 -10.25 12.11
C PHE A 39 30.18 -11.50 12.39
N TYR A 40 29.68 -12.70 12.06
CA TYR A 40 30.38 -13.98 12.30
C TYR A 40 31.68 -14.13 11.48
N THR A 41 32.59 -15.00 11.93
CA THR A 41 33.86 -15.34 11.25
C THR A 41 33.61 -16.03 9.92
N PHE A 42 33.39 -15.25 8.87
CA PHE A 42 33.32 -15.71 7.50
C PHE A 42 34.70 -16.06 6.95
N SER A 43 34.73 -16.81 5.85
CA SER A 43 35.95 -16.86 5.03
C SER A 43 36.30 -15.44 4.58
N GLU A 44 37.60 -15.14 4.45
CA GLU A 44 38.10 -13.79 4.14
C GLU A 44 37.37 -13.14 2.94
N LYS A 45 37.11 -13.93 1.90
CA LYS A 45 36.36 -13.49 0.71
C LYS A 45 34.90 -13.15 1.00
N ALA A 46 34.22 -13.95 1.82
CA ALA A 46 32.83 -13.70 2.20
C ALA A 46 32.71 -12.51 3.16
N ALA A 47 33.67 -12.35 4.08
CA ALA A 47 33.75 -11.18 4.96
C ALA A 47 33.93 -9.88 4.17
N LYS A 48 34.87 -9.87 3.20
CA LYS A 48 35.11 -8.72 2.33
C LYS A 48 33.85 -8.34 1.54
N LYS A 49 33.19 -9.31 0.91
CA LYS A 49 31.96 -9.07 0.13
C LYS A 49 30.81 -8.55 1.00
N ALA A 50 30.70 -9.06 2.22
CA ALA A 50 29.69 -8.60 3.17
C ALA A 50 29.94 -7.16 3.62
N LEU A 51 31.21 -6.81 3.88
CA LEU A 51 31.61 -5.45 4.22
C LEU A 51 31.35 -4.47 3.06
N GLU A 52 31.74 -4.83 1.83
CA GLU A 52 31.48 -4.01 0.63
C GLU A 52 29.98 -3.68 0.48
N ARG A 53 29.11 -4.67 0.69
CA ARG A 53 27.64 -4.49 0.64
C ARG A 53 27.12 -3.64 1.81
N ALA A 54 27.67 -3.81 3.00
CA ALA A 54 27.29 -3.00 4.15
C ALA A 54 27.70 -1.53 3.97
N GLU A 55 28.89 -1.28 3.40
CA GLU A 55 29.37 0.06 3.03
C GLU A 55 28.47 0.70 1.97
N GLU A 56 28.16 -0.03 0.89
CA GLU A 56 27.23 0.41 -0.16
C GLU A 56 25.87 0.83 0.42
N LEU A 57 25.26 -0.03 1.25
CA LEU A 57 23.98 0.28 1.88
C LEU A 57 24.09 1.51 2.80
N THR A 58 25.18 1.63 3.54
CA THR A 58 25.40 2.75 4.47
C THR A 58 25.53 4.07 3.72
N ASP A 59 26.28 4.08 2.62
CA ASP A 59 26.45 5.28 1.78
C ASP A 59 25.12 5.74 1.18
N GLU A 60 24.32 4.80 0.66
CA GLU A 60 22.99 5.12 0.13
C GLU A 60 22.00 5.55 1.22
N PHE A 61 22.05 4.93 2.40
CA PHE A 61 21.25 5.34 3.55
C PHE A 61 21.55 6.79 3.93
N ILE A 62 22.83 7.13 4.14
CA ILE A 62 23.27 8.47 4.52
C ILE A 62 22.83 9.50 3.47
N ALA A 63 23.04 9.21 2.18
CA ALA A 63 22.59 10.08 1.11
C ALA A 63 21.07 10.33 1.15
N LYS A 64 20.26 9.28 1.34
CA LYS A 64 18.80 9.41 1.46
C LYS A 64 18.36 10.13 2.74
N PHE A 65 19.04 9.88 3.84
CA PHE A 65 18.75 10.46 5.15
C PHE A 65 18.88 11.99 5.11
N TYR A 66 20.03 12.50 4.69
CA TYR A 66 20.26 13.95 4.65
C TYR A 66 19.44 14.68 3.59
N VAL A 67 18.88 13.96 2.62
CA VAL A 67 17.92 14.53 1.65
C VAL A 67 16.50 14.58 2.22
N LYS A 68 16.09 13.58 3.01
CA LYS A 68 14.69 13.42 3.43
C LYS A 68 14.37 13.92 4.83
N ILE A 69 15.26 13.66 5.79
CA ILE A 69 15.06 13.90 7.23
C ILE A 69 16.34 14.38 7.94
N PRO A 70 17.10 15.35 7.39
CA PRO A 70 18.35 15.81 7.98
C PRO A 70 18.20 16.31 9.43
N GLU A 71 17.03 16.85 9.78
CA GLU A 71 16.71 17.35 11.11
C GLU A 71 16.66 16.26 12.19
N LEU A 72 16.57 14.97 11.80
CA LEU A 72 16.51 13.84 12.72
C LEU A 72 17.88 13.21 13.01
N GLU A 73 18.98 13.88 12.68
CA GLU A 73 20.36 13.37 12.81
C GLU A 73 20.68 12.83 14.22
N SER A 74 20.14 13.47 15.26
CA SER A 74 20.29 13.03 16.65
C SER A 74 19.76 11.61 16.90
N LYS A 75 18.71 11.18 16.17
CA LYS A 75 18.14 9.84 16.31
C LYS A 75 19.09 8.72 15.85
N LEU A 76 20.12 9.02 15.06
CA LEU A 76 21.09 8.00 14.62
C LEU A 76 21.93 7.42 15.77
N GLN A 77 22.01 8.13 16.90
CA GLN A 77 22.67 7.64 18.10
C GLN A 77 21.79 6.70 18.95
N GLU A 78 20.49 6.63 18.65
CA GLU A 78 19.56 5.80 19.42
C GLU A 78 19.85 4.30 19.22
N PRO A 79 19.94 3.51 20.31
CA PRO A 79 20.21 2.07 20.20
C PRO A 79 19.20 1.32 19.34
N SER A 80 17.94 1.76 19.36
CA SER A 80 16.86 1.16 18.56
C SER A 80 17.08 1.39 17.06
N VAL A 81 17.49 2.60 16.66
CA VAL A 81 17.85 2.95 15.28
C VAL A 81 19.11 2.21 14.84
N GLN A 82 20.14 2.15 15.68
CA GLN A 82 21.38 1.42 15.37
C GLN A 82 21.13 -0.08 15.20
N SER A 83 20.23 -0.66 16.01
CA SER A 83 19.80 -2.06 15.85
C SER A 83 19.08 -2.30 14.52
N SER A 84 18.13 -1.42 14.15
CA SER A 84 17.42 -1.50 12.88
C SER A 84 18.34 -1.30 11.66
N MET A 85 19.32 -0.39 11.77
CA MET A 85 20.37 -0.19 10.77
C MET A 85 21.25 -1.44 10.62
N PHE A 86 21.71 -2.01 11.74
CA PHE A 86 22.51 -3.23 11.74
C PHE A 86 21.76 -4.41 11.09
N ASN A 87 20.49 -4.62 11.46
CA ASN A 87 19.67 -5.66 10.86
C ASN A 87 19.52 -5.47 9.35
N THR A 88 19.30 -4.23 8.92
CA THR A 88 19.21 -3.88 7.49
C THR A 88 20.51 -4.19 6.74
N GLN A 89 21.65 -3.76 7.27
CA GLN A 89 22.97 -4.07 6.72
C GLN A 89 23.22 -5.57 6.64
N LYS A 90 22.90 -6.32 7.71
CA LYS A 90 23.07 -7.77 7.79
C LYS A 90 22.29 -8.50 6.69
N GLU A 91 21.02 -8.14 6.48
CA GLU A 91 20.17 -8.83 5.52
C GLU A 91 20.56 -8.53 4.06
N TYR A 92 21.00 -7.30 3.77
CA TYR A 92 21.59 -6.99 2.47
C TYR A 92 22.97 -7.63 2.26
N ALA A 93 23.83 -7.63 3.28
CA ALA A 93 25.15 -8.26 3.21
C ALA A 93 25.05 -9.75 2.84
N LYS A 94 24.06 -10.45 3.41
CA LYS A 94 23.75 -11.86 3.10
C LYS A 94 23.26 -12.04 1.66
N SER A 95 22.24 -11.28 1.24
CA SER A 95 21.55 -11.49 -0.05
C SER A 95 22.29 -10.86 -1.23
N GLY A 96 22.67 -9.58 -1.11
CA GLY A 96 23.10 -8.73 -2.22
C GLY A 96 21.99 -8.37 -3.20
N ASP A 97 20.73 -8.55 -2.81
CA ASP A 97 19.59 -8.19 -3.63
C ASP A 97 19.37 -6.68 -3.59
N SER A 98 19.51 -6.03 -4.74
CA SER A 98 19.38 -4.57 -4.87
C SER A 98 17.93 -4.10 -4.71
N GLU A 99 16.93 -4.91 -5.08
CA GLU A 99 15.51 -4.57 -4.86
C GLU A 99 15.19 -4.62 -3.37
N LEU A 100 15.70 -5.63 -2.66
CA LEU A 100 15.57 -5.73 -1.21
C LEU A 100 16.29 -4.58 -0.49
N LYS A 101 17.52 -4.24 -0.89
CA LYS A 101 18.28 -3.09 -0.36
C LYS A 101 17.42 -1.82 -0.40
N GLU A 102 16.90 -1.50 -1.57
CA GLU A 102 16.13 -0.28 -1.80
C GLU A 102 14.88 -0.23 -0.91
N GLN A 103 14.18 -1.36 -0.76
CA GLN A 103 13.02 -1.46 0.12
C GLN A 103 13.39 -1.28 1.59
N LEU A 104 14.43 -1.97 2.08
CA LEU A 104 14.88 -1.85 3.46
C LEU A 104 15.32 -0.42 3.80
N LEU A 105 16.03 0.26 2.89
CA LEU A 105 16.41 1.67 3.07
C LEU A 105 15.20 2.57 3.23
N ASN A 106 14.17 2.39 2.41
CA ASN A 106 12.95 3.20 2.50
C ASN A 106 12.19 2.92 3.81
N ILE A 107 12.13 1.66 4.27
CA ILE A 107 11.56 1.30 5.57
C ILE A 107 12.35 1.94 6.71
N LEU A 108 13.67 1.90 6.65
CA LEU A 108 14.54 2.43 7.71
C LEU A 108 14.37 3.95 7.86
N ILE A 109 14.26 4.68 6.75
CA ILE A 109 13.96 6.12 6.76
C ILE A 109 12.60 6.40 7.41
N GLU A 110 11.54 5.69 6.99
CA GLU A 110 10.22 5.83 7.60
C GLU A 110 10.21 5.47 9.09
N ARG A 111 11.01 4.49 9.49
CA ARG A 111 11.16 4.05 10.88
C ARG A 111 11.80 5.14 11.73
N ILE A 112 12.87 5.78 11.25
CA ILE A 112 13.51 6.89 11.97
C ILE A 112 12.58 8.11 12.05
N ASN A 113 11.81 8.35 10.99
CA ASN A 113 10.82 9.43 10.96
C ASN A 113 9.61 9.19 11.88
N SER A 114 9.37 7.94 12.27
CA SER A 114 8.25 7.62 13.16
C SER A 114 8.46 8.06 14.62
N GLU A 115 7.35 8.26 15.34
CA GLU A 115 7.37 8.50 16.78
C GLU A 115 7.79 7.23 17.53
N GLU A 116 8.66 7.38 18.53
CA GLU A 116 9.10 6.26 19.37
C GLU A 116 7.91 5.69 20.17
N ARG A 117 7.90 4.37 20.32
CA ARG A 117 6.82 3.57 20.93
C ARG A 117 5.46 3.66 20.23
N SER A 118 5.39 4.20 19.01
CA SER A 118 4.18 4.16 18.20
C SER A 118 3.93 2.78 17.57
N LEU A 119 2.67 2.47 17.24
CA LEU A 119 2.34 1.27 16.49
C LEU A 119 3.05 1.25 15.12
N LYS A 120 3.15 2.42 14.46
CA LYS A 120 3.90 2.59 13.21
C LYS A 120 5.35 2.12 13.37
N GLN A 121 6.05 2.58 14.40
CA GLN A 121 7.43 2.17 14.67
C GLN A 121 7.55 0.66 14.87
N ILE A 122 6.67 0.07 15.69
CA ILE A 122 6.65 -1.37 15.98
C ILE A 122 6.44 -2.19 14.69
N VAL A 123 5.47 -1.78 13.86
CA VAL A 123 5.20 -2.44 12.58
C VAL A 123 6.42 -2.33 11.65
N LEU A 124 7.04 -1.16 11.52
CA LEU A 124 8.19 -0.97 10.65
C LEU A 124 9.42 -1.78 11.10
N ASP A 125 9.69 -1.86 12.41
CA ASP A 125 10.76 -2.70 12.97
C ASP A 125 10.52 -4.19 12.64
N GLU A 126 9.27 -4.64 12.71
CA GLU A 126 8.89 -6.01 12.35
C GLU A 126 8.99 -6.26 10.83
N VAL A 127 8.61 -5.27 10.01
CA VAL A 127 8.76 -5.32 8.54
C VAL A 127 10.24 -5.46 8.14
N LEU A 128 11.18 -4.73 8.76
CA LEU A 128 12.62 -4.87 8.49
C LEU A 128 13.11 -6.31 8.72
N THR A 129 12.49 -7.02 9.66
CA THR A 129 12.87 -8.39 10.03
C THR A 129 12.21 -9.43 9.12
N ILE A 130 10.99 -9.18 8.66
CA ILE A 130 10.22 -10.15 7.86
C ILE A 130 10.45 -9.99 6.36
N LEU A 131 10.57 -8.77 5.84
CA LEU A 131 10.68 -8.52 4.41
C LEU A 131 11.77 -9.38 3.72
N PRO A 132 12.97 -9.57 4.29
CA PRO A 132 14.02 -10.42 3.71
C PRO A 132 13.65 -11.92 3.58
N LYS A 133 12.60 -12.36 4.30
CA LYS A 133 12.12 -13.75 4.28
C LYS A 133 11.07 -13.97 3.20
N LEU A 134 10.55 -12.91 2.58
CA LEU A 134 9.46 -12.98 1.62
C LEU A 134 9.98 -13.03 0.19
N THR A 135 9.28 -13.77 -0.66
CA THR A 135 9.50 -13.70 -2.10
C THR A 135 8.78 -12.49 -2.70
N LYS A 136 9.24 -12.03 -3.87
CA LYS A 136 8.57 -10.98 -4.65
C LYS A 136 7.09 -11.32 -4.93
N GLU A 137 6.80 -12.57 -5.24
CA GLU A 137 5.44 -13.03 -5.51
C GLU A 137 4.56 -12.97 -4.24
N GLN A 138 5.11 -13.30 -3.06
CA GLN A 138 4.41 -13.16 -1.78
C GLN A 138 4.03 -11.71 -1.48
N ILE A 139 4.96 -10.78 -1.71
CA ILE A 139 4.71 -9.34 -1.58
C ILE A 139 3.63 -8.90 -2.57
N ASN A 140 3.73 -9.33 -3.83
CA ASN A 140 2.76 -9.00 -4.88
C ASN A 140 1.35 -9.51 -4.54
N VAL A 141 1.20 -10.74 -4.04
CA VAL A 141 -0.12 -11.27 -3.64
C VAL A 141 -0.76 -10.44 -2.52
N MET A 142 0.01 -10.05 -1.50
CA MET A 142 -0.50 -9.16 -0.45
C MET A 142 -0.88 -7.79 -1.02
N THR A 143 -0.09 -7.27 -1.96
CA THR A 143 -0.34 -5.99 -2.64
C THR A 143 -1.59 -6.04 -3.50
N LEU A 144 -1.83 -7.15 -4.20
CA LEU A 144 -3.04 -7.40 -4.97
C LEU A 144 -4.28 -7.41 -4.07
N ILE A 145 -4.24 -8.13 -2.95
CA ILE A 145 -5.34 -8.16 -1.98
C ILE A 145 -5.59 -6.76 -1.41
N PHE A 146 -4.54 -6.04 -1.06
CA PHE A 146 -4.62 -4.65 -0.61
C PHE A 146 -5.31 -3.74 -1.64
N SER A 147 -4.84 -3.73 -2.89
CA SER A 147 -5.43 -2.89 -3.95
C SER A 147 -6.87 -3.30 -4.28
N ALA A 148 -7.15 -4.59 -4.30
CA ALA A 148 -8.48 -5.09 -4.64
C ALA A 148 -9.50 -4.85 -3.51
N VAL A 149 -9.11 -4.96 -2.23
CA VAL A 149 -10.04 -5.04 -1.11
C VAL A 149 -10.02 -3.80 -0.21
N TYR A 150 -8.89 -3.14 -0.04
CA TYR A 150 -8.73 -2.10 0.99
C TYR A 150 -8.79 -0.68 0.42
N ILE A 151 -8.50 -0.49 -0.87
CA ILE A 151 -8.47 0.85 -1.47
C ILE A 151 -9.70 1.10 -2.34
N ASN A 152 -10.25 2.32 -2.20
CA ASN A 152 -11.18 2.89 -3.18
C ASN A 152 -10.40 3.79 -4.14
N HIS A 153 -10.44 3.49 -5.43
CA HIS A 153 -9.75 4.29 -6.45
C HIS A 153 -10.70 5.34 -7.02
N ASN A 154 -10.77 6.49 -6.34
CA ASN A 154 -11.67 7.60 -6.70
C ASN A 154 -11.33 8.24 -8.06
N THR A 155 -10.18 7.91 -8.65
CA THR A 155 -9.77 8.34 -10.00
C THR A 155 -10.50 7.61 -11.12
N ILE A 156 -11.21 6.51 -10.80
CA ILE A 156 -11.96 5.72 -11.78
C ILE A 156 -13.31 6.38 -12.02
N VAL A 157 -13.45 7.01 -13.18
CA VAL A 157 -14.65 7.79 -13.53
C VAL A 157 -15.28 7.37 -14.86
N ASN A 158 -14.62 6.51 -15.63
CA ASN A 158 -15.07 6.03 -16.95
C ASN A 158 -14.38 4.70 -17.31
N ILE A 159 -14.79 4.09 -18.44
CA ILE A 159 -14.20 2.82 -18.91
C ILE A 159 -12.67 2.90 -19.14
N PRO A 160 -12.11 3.92 -19.82
CA PRO A 160 -10.65 4.05 -19.97
C PRO A 160 -9.87 4.04 -18.65
N THR A 161 -10.28 4.87 -17.67
CA THR A 161 -9.63 4.90 -16.34
C THR A 161 -9.79 3.59 -15.58
N PHE A 162 -10.89 2.85 -15.80
CA PHE A 162 -11.06 1.50 -15.25
C PHE A 162 -10.10 0.49 -15.89
N ILE A 163 -9.88 0.53 -17.21
CA ILE A 163 -8.90 -0.32 -17.90
C ILE A 163 -7.49 -0.07 -17.35
N GLU A 164 -7.11 1.20 -17.20
CA GLU A 164 -5.82 1.59 -16.62
C GLU A 164 -5.67 1.10 -15.16
N PHE A 165 -6.73 1.19 -14.37
CA PHE A 165 -6.74 0.62 -13.01
C PHE A 165 -6.50 -0.90 -13.04
N ILE A 166 -7.21 -1.63 -13.89
CA ILE A 166 -7.06 -3.08 -13.97
C ILE A 166 -5.64 -3.47 -14.36
N GLU A 167 -5.04 -2.81 -15.35
CA GLU A 167 -3.67 -3.12 -15.77
C GLU A 167 -2.63 -2.70 -14.71
N ASN A 168 -2.69 -1.45 -14.26
CA ASN A 168 -1.59 -0.81 -13.53
C ASN A 168 -1.71 -0.91 -12.00
N ARG A 169 -2.85 -1.35 -11.47
CA ARG A 169 -3.09 -1.41 -10.01
C ARG A 169 -3.58 -2.77 -9.55
N ILE A 170 -4.08 -3.63 -10.44
CA ILE A 170 -4.52 -4.99 -10.12
C ILE A 170 -3.57 -6.01 -10.76
N LEU A 171 -3.53 -6.07 -12.09
CA LEU A 171 -2.80 -7.12 -12.82
C LEU A 171 -1.29 -7.01 -12.71
N VAL A 172 -0.74 -5.82 -12.47
CA VAL A 172 0.70 -5.65 -12.20
C VAL A 172 1.18 -6.45 -10.98
N PHE A 173 0.28 -6.75 -10.03
CA PHE A 173 0.58 -7.54 -8.83
C PHE A 173 0.09 -8.98 -8.91
N TYR A 174 -0.57 -9.38 -10.00
CA TYR A 174 -1.03 -10.75 -10.15
C TYR A 174 0.14 -11.68 -10.48
N PRO A 175 0.38 -12.73 -9.69
CA PRO A 175 1.53 -13.61 -9.89
C PRO A 175 1.42 -14.41 -11.19
N ASN A 176 2.55 -14.56 -11.89
CA ASN A 176 2.60 -15.35 -13.13
C ASN A 176 2.29 -16.84 -12.88
N THR A 177 2.76 -17.34 -11.73
CA THR A 177 2.54 -18.72 -11.29
C THR A 177 1.49 -18.77 -10.19
N PRO A 178 0.51 -19.69 -10.27
CA PRO A 178 -0.48 -19.86 -9.21
C PRO A 178 0.21 -20.16 -7.86
N PRO A 179 -0.14 -19.44 -6.78
CA PRO A 179 0.41 -19.73 -5.46
C PRO A 179 0.09 -21.17 -5.01
N SER A 180 1.09 -21.87 -4.48
CA SER A 180 0.93 -23.19 -3.89
C SER A 180 0.38 -23.09 -2.46
N TYR A 181 -0.03 -24.22 -1.87
CA TYR A 181 -0.38 -24.26 -0.44
C TYR A 181 0.77 -23.77 0.46
N SER A 182 2.01 -24.18 0.16
CA SER A 182 3.21 -23.76 0.92
C SER A 182 3.47 -22.25 0.85
N PHE A 183 3.03 -21.59 -0.21
CA PHE A 183 3.14 -20.14 -0.36
C PHE A 183 2.35 -19.42 0.73
N TYR A 184 1.11 -19.85 0.96
CA TYR A 184 0.19 -19.24 1.91
C TYR A 184 0.51 -19.62 3.36
N THR A 185 0.91 -20.86 3.61
CA THR A 185 1.37 -21.24 4.96
C THR A 185 2.65 -20.50 5.36
N HIS A 186 3.53 -20.17 4.41
CA HIS A 186 4.69 -19.33 4.69
C HIS A 186 4.31 -17.88 5.02
N LEU A 187 3.32 -17.30 4.34
CA LEU A 187 2.78 -15.97 4.68
C LEU A 187 2.16 -15.94 6.09
N GLN A 188 1.52 -17.04 6.51
CA GLN A 188 1.02 -17.18 7.87
C GLN A 188 2.16 -17.37 8.89
N PHE A 189 3.13 -18.22 8.58
CA PHE A 189 4.31 -18.44 9.43
C PHE A 189 5.09 -17.15 9.70
N THR A 190 5.23 -16.31 8.68
CA THR A 190 5.89 -15.00 8.80
C THR A 190 5.02 -13.94 9.48
N GLY A 191 3.79 -14.26 9.90
CA GLY A 191 2.88 -13.30 10.55
C GLY A 191 2.36 -12.20 9.63
N CYS A 192 2.62 -12.29 8.32
CA CYS A 192 2.15 -11.32 7.33
C CYS A 192 0.65 -11.47 7.04
N CYS A 193 0.12 -12.68 7.17
CA CYS A 193 -1.28 -12.95 6.91
C CYS A 193 -1.93 -13.83 7.98
N THR A 194 -3.24 -13.70 8.10
CA THR A 194 -4.14 -14.57 8.84
C THR A 194 -5.09 -15.25 7.89
N ILE A 195 -5.59 -16.44 8.24
CA ILE A 195 -6.68 -17.08 7.52
C ILE A 195 -7.98 -16.58 8.16
N LEU A 196 -8.94 -16.18 7.32
CA LEU A 196 -10.27 -15.82 7.76
C LEU A 196 -10.95 -17.02 8.45
N SER A 197 -11.86 -16.72 9.38
CA SER A 197 -12.61 -17.76 10.10
C SER A 197 -13.33 -18.70 9.13
N GLU A 198 -13.56 -19.94 9.54
CA GLU A 198 -14.23 -20.94 8.71
C GLU A 198 -15.56 -20.41 8.15
N GLY A 199 -15.79 -20.62 6.85
CA GLY A 199 -16.94 -20.09 6.13
C GLY A 199 -16.86 -18.60 5.75
N SER A 200 -15.84 -17.87 6.21
CA SER A 200 -15.62 -16.46 5.84
C SER A 200 -14.67 -16.35 4.65
N SER A 201 -15.04 -15.49 3.70
CA SER A 201 -14.18 -15.13 2.57
C SER A 201 -14.46 -13.72 2.09
N TYR A 202 -13.49 -13.09 1.45
CA TYR A 202 -13.73 -11.89 0.67
C TYR A 202 -14.75 -12.19 -0.43
N LYS A 203 -15.58 -11.19 -0.72
CA LYS A 203 -16.50 -11.27 -1.85
C LYS A 203 -15.71 -11.46 -3.15
N PRO A 204 -16.32 -12.08 -4.17
CA PRO A 204 -15.77 -12.08 -5.52
C PRO A 204 -15.42 -10.66 -6.00
N LEU A 205 -14.37 -10.52 -6.81
CA LEU A 205 -13.94 -9.22 -7.34
C LEU A 205 -15.07 -8.49 -8.07
N GLU A 206 -15.93 -9.23 -8.78
CA GLU A 206 -17.10 -8.68 -9.46
C GLU A 206 -18.02 -7.94 -8.49
N GLN A 207 -18.26 -8.52 -7.31
CA GLN A 207 -19.11 -7.92 -6.28
C GLN A 207 -18.43 -6.76 -5.55
N ILE A 208 -17.11 -6.84 -5.34
CA ILE A 208 -16.34 -5.73 -4.76
C ILE A 208 -16.43 -4.51 -5.68
N PHE A 209 -16.16 -4.70 -6.97
CA PHE A 209 -16.19 -3.62 -7.95
C PHE A 209 -17.61 -3.13 -8.25
N LYS A 210 -18.62 -4.00 -8.18
CA LYS A 210 -20.04 -3.61 -8.25
C LYS A 210 -20.42 -2.57 -7.20
N VAL A 211 -19.93 -2.70 -5.98
CA VAL A 211 -20.23 -1.75 -4.90
C VAL A 211 -19.50 -0.42 -5.09
N ARG A 212 -18.26 -0.45 -5.62
CA ARG A 212 -17.40 0.73 -5.76
C ARG A 212 -17.64 1.56 -7.01
N TYR A 213 -18.08 0.92 -8.10
CA TYR A 213 -18.15 1.53 -9.44
C TYR A 213 -19.49 1.23 -10.14
N LYS A 214 -20.61 1.43 -9.43
CA LYS A 214 -21.99 1.22 -9.91
C LYS A 214 -22.27 1.88 -11.24
N ALA A 215 -21.79 3.09 -11.46
CA ALA A 215 -21.98 3.80 -12.73
C ALA A 215 -21.34 3.04 -13.91
N LEU A 216 -20.16 2.43 -13.74
CA LEU A 216 -19.53 1.63 -14.81
C LEU A 216 -20.27 0.32 -15.08
N ILE A 217 -20.96 -0.19 -14.06
CA ILE A 217 -21.61 -1.51 -14.03
C ILE A 217 -23.12 -1.37 -14.26
N SER A 218 -23.57 -0.24 -14.80
CA SER A 218 -24.98 -0.02 -15.14
C SER A 218 -25.34 -0.63 -16.50
N LYS A 219 -26.51 -1.27 -16.57
CA LYS A 219 -27.17 -1.63 -17.84
C LYS A 219 -27.69 -0.40 -18.59
N GLY A 220 -27.83 0.71 -17.86
CA GLY A 220 -28.63 1.86 -18.26
C GLY A 220 -30.12 1.55 -18.26
N PHE A 221 -30.91 2.58 -18.51
CA PHE A 221 -32.35 2.53 -18.66
C PHE A 221 -32.79 3.54 -19.72
N THR A 222 -33.95 3.31 -20.31
CA THR A 222 -34.57 4.19 -21.31
C THR A 222 -35.22 5.40 -20.66
N GLU A 223 -35.47 6.44 -21.46
CA GLU A 223 -36.22 7.61 -20.99
C GLU A 223 -37.67 7.24 -20.64
N GLU A 224 -38.25 6.24 -21.32
CA GLU A 224 -39.58 5.72 -21.03
C GLU A 224 -39.66 5.07 -19.64
N GLU A 225 -38.68 4.22 -19.28
CA GLU A 225 -38.60 3.62 -17.94
C GLU A 225 -38.42 4.68 -16.85
N LEU A 226 -37.59 5.70 -17.10
CA LEU A 226 -37.43 6.84 -16.19
C LEU A 226 -38.75 7.60 -16.01
N ASN A 227 -39.48 7.86 -17.10
CA ASN A 227 -40.77 8.54 -17.06
C ASN A 227 -41.83 7.74 -16.29
N GLN A 228 -41.85 6.42 -16.46
CA GLN A 228 -42.78 5.55 -15.76
C GLN A 228 -42.51 5.53 -14.25
N GLU A 229 -41.24 5.46 -13.85
CA GLU A 229 -40.84 5.34 -12.46
C GLU A 229 -40.94 6.68 -11.71
N PHE A 230 -40.58 7.82 -12.32
CA PHE A 230 -40.47 9.11 -11.63
C PHE A 230 -41.48 10.18 -12.06
N ARG A 231 -42.17 10.01 -13.19
CA ARG A 231 -43.18 10.97 -13.70
C ARG A 231 -42.64 12.41 -13.68
N ASP A 232 -43.30 13.33 -12.97
CA ASP A 232 -42.94 14.75 -12.90
C ASP A 232 -41.64 14.98 -12.09
N ASP A 233 -41.29 14.08 -11.17
CA ASP A 233 -40.09 14.19 -10.33
C ASP A 233 -38.79 13.98 -11.13
N LYS A 234 -38.86 13.44 -12.35
CA LYS A 234 -37.68 13.16 -13.20
C LYS A 234 -36.83 14.42 -13.45
N ASN A 235 -37.46 15.60 -13.52
CA ASN A 235 -36.76 16.85 -13.79
C ASN A 235 -35.79 17.21 -12.65
N ARG A 236 -36.11 16.79 -11.42
CA ARG A 236 -35.23 16.96 -10.25
C ARG A 236 -34.01 16.06 -10.29
N LEU A 237 -34.09 14.93 -11.01
CA LEU A 237 -33.01 13.96 -11.17
C LEU A 237 -32.06 14.30 -12.31
N ALA A 238 -32.38 15.28 -13.16
CA ALA A 238 -31.54 15.66 -14.31
C ALA A 238 -30.05 15.89 -13.97
N PRO A 239 -29.66 16.51 -12.83
CA PRO A 239 -28.25 16.67 -12.46
C PRO A 239 -27.52 15.36 -12.15
N LEU A 240 -28.25 14.27 -11.89
CA LEU A 240 -27.69 12.95 -11.60
C LEU A 240 -27.62 12.05 -12.84
N LEU A 241 -28.18 12.48 -13.97
CA LEU A 241 -28.27 11.66 -15.17
C LEU A 241 -27.09 11.89 -16.11
N MET A 242 -26.66 10.82 -16.78
CA MET A 242 -25.68 10.86 -17.85
C MET A 242 -25.98 9.79 -18.90
N LYS A 243 -25.29 9.83 -20.05
CA LYS A 243 -25.36 8.74 -21.02
C LYS A 243 -24.67 7.49 -20.48
N CYS A 244 -25.25 6.33 -20.76
CA CYS A 244 -24.73 5.07 -20.23
C CYS A 244 -23.37 4.72 -20.86
N PHE A 245 -22.40 4.35 -20.02
CA PHE A 245 -21.06 3.99 -20.47
C PHE A 245 -21.06 2.77 -21.39
N GLN A 246 -21.92 1.79 -21.11
CA GLN A 246 -22.00 0.54 -21.86
C GLN A 246 -22.96 0.61 -23.05
N ASN A 247 -23.94 1.52 -23.01
CA ASN A 247 -24.94 1.71 -24.05
C ASN A 247 -25.19 3.22 -24.28
N PRO A 248 -24.58 3.85 -25.29
CA PRO A 248 -24.69 5.29 -25.52
C PRO A 248 -26.12 5.83 -25.75
N ILE A 249 -27.06 4.95 -26.10
CA ILE A 249 -28.46 5.31 -26.36
C ILE A 249 -29.24 5.41 -25.03
N ALA A 250 -28.85 4.63 -24.01
CA ALA A 250 -29.49 4.60 -22.69
C ALA A 250 -28.97 5.73 -21.77
N LEU A 251 -29.77 6.01 -20.73
CA LEU A 251 -29.40 6.87 -19.60
C LEU A 251 -28.90 6.02 -18.43
N GLN A 252 -28.13 6.63 -17.55
CA GLN A 252 -27.77 6.05 -16.26
C GLN A 252 -27.59 7.16 -15.22
N PHE A 253 -27.49 6.78 -13.94
CA PHE A 253 -27.04 7.71 -12.92
C PHE A 253 -25.51 7.85 -12.90
N ASN A 254 -25.04 9.07 -12.68
CA ASN A 254 -23.63 9.43 -12.59
C ASN A 254 -22.90 9.01 -11.30
N PRO A 255 -23.53 8.84 -10.11
CA PRO A 255 -22.77 8.53 -8.91
C PRO A 255 -22.20 7.11 -8.97
N LEU A 256 -20.91 6.99 -8.63
CA LEU A 256 -20.15 5.73 -8.73
C LEU A 256 -20.45 4.74 -7.60
N ASN A 257 -20.87 5.20 -6.43
CA ASN A 257 -21.19 4.36 -5.29
C ASN A 257 -22.27 5.02 -4.42
N ASP A 258 -22.74 4.29 -3.40
CA ASP A 258 -23.85 4.74 -2.55
C ASP A 258 -23.51 5.96 -1.71
N GLU A 259 -22.26 6.11 -1.29
CA GLU A 259 -21.81 7.28 -0.52
C GLU A 259 -21.90 8.55 -1.36
N VAL A 260 -21.36 8.54 -2.58
CA VAL A 260 -21.46 9.66 -3.52
C VAL A 260 -22.91 9.92 -3.91
N PHE A 261 -23.71 8.86 -4.09
CA PHE A 261 -25.13 9.01 -4.41
C PHE A 261 -25.88 9.70 -3.28
N ASN A 262 -25.72 9.23 -2.03
CA ASN A 262 -26.37 9.82 -0.87
C ASN A 262 -25.93 11.27 -0.64
N SER A 263 -24.64 11.59 -0.78
CA SER A 263 -24.17 12.98 -0.70
C SER A 263 -24.85 13.88 -1.73
N LYS A 264 -25.08 13.38 -2.95
CA LYS A 264 -25.81 14.12 -3.98
C LYS A 264 -27.31 14.24 -3.73
N ILE A 265 -27.92 13.25 -3.07
CA ILE A 265 -29.31 13.32 -2.61
C ILE A 265 -29.47 14.48 -1.63
N ASP A 266 -28.54 14.61 -0.68
CA ASP A 266 -28.56 15.66 0.34
C ASP A 266 -28.26 17.03 -0.27
N GLU A 267 -27.25 17.15 -1.14
CA GLU A 267 -26.87 18.39 -1.83
C GLU A 267 -28.03 18.99 -2.66
N LEU A 268 -28.83 18.12 -3.27
CA LEU A 268 -29.93 18.49 -4.16
C LEU A 268 -31.32 18.47 -3.47
N ASP A 269 -31.36 18.24 -2.16
CA ASP A 269 -32.59 18.12 -1.36
C ASP A 269 -33.63 17.19 -2.00
N LEU A 270 -33.19 16.01 -2.44
CA LEU A 270 -34.03 15.05 -3.18
C LEU A 270 -34.88 14.14 -2.27
N GLY A 271 -34.54 14.02 -0.99
CA GLY A 271 -35.28 13.24 0.00
C GLY A 271 -35.64 11.82 -0.48
N GLU A 272 -36.92 11.46 -0.37
CA GLU A 272 -37.43 10.12 -0.76
C GLU A 272 -37.30 9.83 -2.27
N ILE A 273 -37.34 10.86 -3.13
CA ILE A 273 -37.12 10.69 -4.58
C ILE A 273 -35.69 10.22 -4.83
N GLY A 274 -34.72 10.80 -4.10
CA GLY A 274 -33.33 10.38 -4.13
C GLY A 274 -33.16 8.90 -3.74
N LYS A 275 -33.77 8.47 -2.62
CA LYS A 275 -33.74 7.07 -2.18
C LYS A 275 -34.38 6.13 -3.20
N LYS A 276 -35.47 6.56 -3.83
CA LYS A 276 -36.12 5.82 -4.93
C LYS A 276 -35.19 5.71 -6.14
N ALA A 277 -34.49 6.78 -6.51
CA ALA A 277 -33.49 6.79 -7.59
C ALA A 277 -32.33 5.83 -7.30
N LEU A 278 -31.82 5.79 -6.07
CA LEU A 278 -30.79 4.84 -5.65
C LEU A 278 -31.26 3.38 -5.80
N ASN A 279 -32.48 3.06 -5.35
CA ASN A 279 -33.07 1.74 -5.53
C ASN A 279 -33.26 1.38 -7.01
N PHE A 280 -33.66 2.35 -7.83
CA PHE A 280 -33.78 2.18 -9.26
C PHE A 280 -32.43 1.91 -9.93
N GLN A 281 -31.35 2.61 -9.52
CA GLN A 281 -29.99 2.33 -9.98
C GLN A 281 -29.60 0.88 -9.66
N ASN A 282 -29.83 0.43 -8.42
CA ASN A 282 -29.46 -0.91 -7.96
C ASN A 282 -30.16 -2.04 -8.74
N LYS A 283 -31.40 -1.82 -9.18
CA LYS A 283 -32.14 -2.76 -10.04
C LYS A 283 -31.57 -2.84 -11.47
N ASN A 284 -30.96 -1.76 -11.95
CA ASN A 284 -30.42 -1.63 -13.30
C ASN A 284 -28.89 -1.85 -13.37
N LEU A 285 -28.31 -2.58 -12.41
CA LEU A 285 -26.91 -3.00 -12.46
C LEU A 285 -26.76 -4.33 -13.20
N LEU A 286 -25.60 -4.55 -13.81
CA LEU A 286 -25.20 -5.85 -14.32
C LEU A 286 -25.21 -6.90 -13.19
N ASN A 287 -25.56 -8.13 -13.55
CA ASN A 287 -25.41 -9.30 -12.70
C ASN A 287 -23.93 -9.76 -12.67
N ASP A 288 -23.59 -10.68 -11.77
CA ASP A 288 -22.20 -11.09 -11.56
C ASP A 288 -21.54 -11.70 -12.81
N GLN A 289 -22.31 -12.39 -13.66
CA GLN A 289 -21.81 -12.97 -14.91
C GLN A 289 -21.54 -11.88 -15.97
N GLU A 290 -22.47 -10.94 -16.12
CA GLU A 290 -22.32 -9.79 -17.02
C GLU A 290 -21.13 -8.88 -16.58
N ILE A 291 -20.90 -8.74 -15.27
CA ILE A 291 -19.74 -8.01 -14.73
C ILE A 291 -18.44 -8.72 -15.08
N LYS A 292 -18.39 -10.04 -14.90
CA LYS A 292 -17.24 -10.86 -15.30
C LYS A 292 -16.92 -10.64 -16.78
N GLU A 293 -17.91 -10.73 -17.65
CA GLU A 293 -17.75 -10.50 -19.10
C GLU A 293 -17.28 -9.09 -19.42
N PHE A 294 -17.84 -8.07 -18.75
CA PHE A 294 -17.41 -6.69 -18.88
C PHE A 294 -15.93 -6.50 -18.50
N MET A 295 -15.50 -7.08 -17.38
CA MET A 295 -14.11 -7.00 -16.92
C MET A 295 -13.15 -7.70 -17.90
N ILE A 296 -13.52 -8.87 -18.41
CA ILE A 296 -12.74 -9.61 -19.42
C ILE A 296 -12.65 -8.81 -20.72
N LYS A 297 -13.74 -8.17 -21.15
CA LYS A 297 -13.75 -7.29 -22.32
C LYS A 297 -12.81 -6.09 -22.14
N CYS A 298 -12.74 -5.53 -20.93
CA CYS A 298 -11.83 -4.43 -20.61
C CYS A 298 -10.36 -4.87 -20.65
N ASN A 299 -10.04 -6.04 -20.09
CA ASN A 299 -8.70 -6.61 -20.13
C ASN A 299 -8.75 -8.14 -20.04
N PRO A 300 -8.52 -8.88 -21.14
CA PRO A 300 -8.64 -10.34 -21.14
C PRO A 300 -7.74 -11.06 -20.14
N ARG A 301 -6.60 -10.45 -19.75
CA ARG A 301 -5.67 -11.06 -18.77
C ARG A 301 -6.29 -11.21 -17.38
N ILE A 302 -7.37 -10.48 -17.06
CA ILE A 302 -8.03 -10.58 -15.76
C ILE A 302 -8.81 -11.88 -15.56
N GLU A 303 -9.17 -12.59 -16.63
CA GLU A 303 -9.98 -13.80 -16.52
C GLU A 303 -9.39 -14.81 -15.54
N LYS A 304 -8.07 -15.04 -15.64
CA LYS A 304 -7.38 -16.00 -14.78
C LYS A 304 -7.41 -15.56 -13.31
N LEU A 305 -7.24 -14.26 -13.04
CA LEU A 305 -7.37 -13.70 -11.69
C LEU A 305 -8.79 -13.86 -11.15
N LEU A 306 -9.84 -13.62 -11.94
CA LEU A 306 -11.23 -13.79 -11.50
C LEU A 306 -11.53 -15.23 -11.07
N THR A 307 -11.00 -16.20 -11.82
CA THR A 307 -11.09 -17.63 -11.49
C THR A 307 -10.29 -17.95 -10.23
N ASP A 308 -9.00 -17.57 -10.18
CA ASP A 308 -8.14 -17.86 -9.04
C ASP A 308 -8.62 -17.20 -7.75
N TRP A 309 -9.20 -15.99 -7.81
CA TRP A 309 -9.77 -15.32 -6.65
C TRP A 309 -10.88 -16.16 -5.99
N LYS A 310 -11.69 -16.83 -6.79
CA LYS A 310 -12.81 -17.67 -6.31
C LYS A 310 -12.36 -19.05 -5.87
N GLU A 311 -11.38 -19.63 -6.55
CA GLU A 311 -11.00 -21.04 -6.39
C GLU A 311 -9.81 -21.26 -5.44
N LYS A 312 -8.97 -20.25 -5.23
CA LYS A 312 -7.77 -20.32 -4.40
C LYS A 312 -7.94 -19.57 -3.08
N ASP A 313 -6.89 -19.60 -2.26
CA ASP A 313 -6.89 -18.98 -0.93
C ASP A 313 -6.79 -17.43 -0.96
N PHE A 314 -6.75 -16.79 -2.13
CA PHE A 314 -6.85 -15.33 -2.24
C PHE A 314 -8.04 -14.76 -1.47
N LYS A 315 -9.20 -15.42 -1.54
CA LYS A 315 -10.42 -14.99 -0.84
C LYS A 315 -10.39 -15.23 0.67
N THR A 316 -9.50 -16.06 1.19
CA THR A 316 -9.50 -16.47 2.61
C THR A 316 -8.32 -15.89 3.39
N ILE A 317 -7.36 -15.23 2.73
CA ILE A 317 -6.14 -14.75 3.36
C ILE A 317 -6.20 -13.25 3.58
N ARG A 318 -6.14 -12.86 4.85
CA ARG A 318 -6.21 -11.47 5.30
C ARG A 318 -4.83 -10.99 5.76
N PRO A 319 -4.25 -9.98 5.11
CA PRO A 319 -3.02 -9.35 5.60
C PRO A 319 -3.17 -8.82 7.03
N THR A 320 -2.14 -8.99 7.85
CA THR A 320 -2.01 -8.34 9.17
C THR A 320 -1.57 -6.89 9.02
N SER A 321 -1.37 -6.15 10.11
CA SER A 321 -0.78 -4.79 10.04
C SER A 321 0.59 -4.79 9.36
N VAL A 322 1.43 -5.80 9.64
CA VAL A 322 2.73 -6.00 8.98
C VAL A 322 2.54 -6.32 7.49
N GLY A 323 1.62 -7.23 7.15
CA GLY A 323 1.32 -7.57 5.76
C GLY A 323 0.77 -6.39 4.95
N LEU A 324 -0.10 -5.57 5.56
CA LEU A 324 -0.62 -4.34 4.96
C LEU A 324 0.48 -3.30 4.76
N ALA A 325 1.36 -3.09 5.75
CA ALA A 325 2.49 -2.18 5.58
C ALA A 325 3.38 -2.60 4.39
N ILE A 326 3.75 -3.88 4.30
CA ILE A 326 4.53 -4.41 3.17
C ILE A 326 3.79 -4.21 1.84
N ALA A 327 2.48 -4.50 1.81
CA ALA A 327 1.63 -4.33 0.63
C ALA A 327 1.56 -2.86 0.17
N ILE A 328 1.36 -1.93 1.10
CA ILE A 328 1.27 -0.49 0.82
C ILE A 328 2.59 0.05 0.28
N MET A 329 3.71 -0.35 0.89
CA MET A 329 5.03 0.08 0.44
C MET A 329 5.35 -0.44 -0.96
N ASN A 330 5.01 -1.70 -1.25
CA ASN A 330 5.18 -2.23 -2.60
C ASN A 330 4.22 -1.58 -3.60
N TYR A 331 2.97 -1.30 -3.19
CA TYR A 331 1.99 -0.59 -3.99
C TYR A 331 2.55 0.76 -4.44
N ASN A 332 2.91 1.63 -3.48
CA ASN A 332 3.46 2.96 -3.71
C ASN A 332 4.70 2.93 -4.62
N ARG A 333 5.59 1.94 -4.41
CA ARG A 333 6.81 1.78 -5.21
C ARG A 333 6.52 1.49 -6.69
N VAL A 334 5.55 0.60 -6.95
CA VAL A 334 5.22 0.13 -8.30
C VAL A 334 4.31 1.15 -9.02
N THR A 335 3.31 1.69 -8.35
CA THR A 335 2.33 2.63 -8.94
C THR A 335 2.77 4.09 -8.90
N LYS A 336 3.82 4.41 -8.14
CA LYS A 336 4.28 5.78 -7.85
C LYS A 336 3.26 6.62 -7.07
N GLU A 337 2.32 5.96 -6.39
CA GLU A 337 1.39 6.61 -5.47
C GLU A 337 2.02 6.78 -4.08
N ASN A 338 1.36 7.56 -3.22
CA ASN A 338 1.82 7.83 -1.86
C ASN A 338 0.70 7.59 -0.85
N ILE A 339 0.32 6.33 -0.70
CA ILE A 339 -0.67 5.92 0.29
C ILE A 339 0.01 5.85 1.66
N ALA A 340 -0.49 6.64 2.60
CA ALA A 340 -0.08 6.63 4.00
C ALA A 340 -0.57 5.35 4.67
N PHE A 341 0.35 4.53 5.18
CA PHE A 341 -0.03 3.23 5.74
C PHE A 341 -0.76 3.33 7.08
N GLU A 342 -0.61 4.45 7.78
CA GLU A 342 -1.35 4.81 9.01
C GLU A 342 -2.87 4.80 8.82
N THR A 343 -3.35 4.92 7.57
CA THR A 343 -4.77 4.81 7.24
C THR A 343 -5.31 3.38 7.47
N PHE A 344 -4.42 2.38 7.54
CA PHE A 344 -4.76 0.96 7.49
C PHE A 344 -4.19 0.13 8.63
N ILE A 345 -3.35 0.69 9.50
CA ILE A 345 -2.69 -0.02 10.61
C ILE A 345 -3.20 0.38 11.99
#